data_AF-A0A9P9WE63-F1
#
_entry.id   AF-A0A9P9WE63-F1
#
_cell.length_a   1.000
_cell.length_b   1.000
_cell.length_c   1.000
_cell.angle_alpha   90.00
_cell.angle_beta   90.00
_cell.angle_gamma   90.00
#
_symmetry.space_group_name_H-M   'P 1'
#
loop_
_entity.id
_entity.type
_entity.pdbx_description
1 polymer ?
#
loop_
_entity_poly.entity_id
_entity_poly.type
_entity_poly.pdbx_seq_one_letter_code
_entity_poly.pdbx_strand_id
1 'polypeptide(L)'
;MAQNNLENTAPSPALVRGPPEWPYYKMRGTEGGFRKVYIILIDSDKGRALEKLETDDERLAYMRENADDSWRLVQADTAFFEDITLGKKYSIKKGTPEYEGLQKTLQEDGSSWPPGTEEFNAMLQYYREYATEVEDIATNTHPH
;
A
#
# COMPACT_ATOMS: atom_id res chain seq x y z
N MET A 1 18.84 20.36 -11.07
CA MET A 1 18.78 18.88 -11.14
C MET A 1 18.86 18.37 -9.72
N ALA A 2 17.76 17.84 -9.19
CA ALA A 2 17.75 17.06 -7.96
C ALA A 2 16.78 15.91 -8.22
N GLN A 3 17.35 14.72 -8.42
CA GLN A 3 16.64 13.47 -8.49
C GLN A 3 16.12 13.19 -7.08
N ASN A 4 14.84 13.47 -6.82
CA ASN A 4 14.16 12.84 -5.70
C ASN A 4 13.88 11.41 -6.13
N ASN A 5 14.87 10.55 -5.90
CA ASN A 5 14.66 9.14 -5.68
C ASN A 5 13.56 9.01 -4.62
N LEU A 6 12.33 8.77 -5.05
CA LEU A 6 11.42 7.90 -4.31
C LEU A 6 12.07 6.51 -4.35
N GLU A 7 13.17 6.39 -3.61
CA GLU A 7 13.61 5.12 -3.12
C GLU A 7 12.38 4.54 -2.44
N ASN A 8 11.89 3.50 -3.08
CA ASN A 8 10.98 2.51 -2.58
C ASN A 8 11.70 1.75 -1.44
N THR A 9 12.30 2.47 -0.49
CA THR A 9 12.90 1.95 0.73
C THR A 9 11.76 1.28 1.46
N ALA A 10 11.73 -0.05 1.37
CA ALA A 10 11.05 -0.80 2.40
C ALA A 10 11.59 -0.24 3.72
N PRO A 11 10.75 0.24 4.64
CA PRO A 11 11.25 0.65 5.95
C PRO A 11 12.09 -0.53 6.47
N SER A 12 13.27 -0.22 7.02
CA SER A 12 14.12 -1.23 7.68
C SER A 12 13.24 -2.16 8.49
N PRO A 13 13.51 -3.48 8.47
CA PRO A 13 12.68 -4.42 9.21
C PRO A 13 12.66 -3.95 10.66
N ALA A 14 11.49 -3.54 11.13
CA ALA A 14 11.29 -3.02 12.47
C ALA A 14 10.22 -3.88 13.12
N LEU A 15 10.53 -4.38 14.32
CA LEU A 15 9.57 -5.12 15.11
C LEU A 15 8.45 -4.18 15.57
N VAL A 16 7.24 -4.43 15.10
CA VAL A 16 6.04 -3.70 15.50
C VAL A 16 5.19 -4.58 16.40
N ARG A 17 4.77 -4.03 17.54
CA ARG A 17 3.81 -4.68 18.43
C ARG A 17 2.38 -4.31 18.02
N GLY A 18 1.52 -5.32 17.89
CA GLY A 18 0.09 -5.19 17.66
C GLY A 18 -0.66 -4.61 18.86
N PRO A 19 -1.96 -4.31 18.72
CA PRO A 19 -2.78 -3.75 19.79
C PRO A 19 -2.89 -4.73 20.99
N PRO A 20 -3.13 -4.23 22.21
CA PRO A 20 -3.22 -5.08 23.41
C PRO A 20 -4.32 -6.15 23.36
N GLU A 21 -5.40 -5.86 22.64
CA GLU A 21 -6.56 -6.75 22.46
C GLU A 21 -6.22 -8.00 21.64
N TRP A 22 -5.22 -7.89 20.75
CA TRP A 22 -4.76 -8.97 19.86
C TRP A 22 -3.23 -8.89 19.78
N PRO A 23 -2.51 -9.33 20.84
CA PRO A 23 -1.09 -9.06 20.99
C PRO A 23 -0.26 -9.95 20.05
N TYR A 24 0.34 -9.33 19.04
CA TYR A 24 1.26 -9.98 18.12
C TYR A 24 2.50 -9.14 17.85
N TYR A 25 3.57 -9.80 17.41
CA TYR A 25 4.71 -9.19 16.76
C TYR A 25 4.52 -9.20 15.25
N LYS A 26 4.90 -8.09 14.60
CA LYS A 26 4.81 -7.90 13.16
C LYS A 26 6.12 -7.34 12.62
N MET A 27 6.64 -7.97 11.58
CA MET A 27 7.76 -7.43 10.81
C MET A 27 7.48 -7.51 9.32
N ARG A 28 8.05 -6.54 8.59
CA ARG A 28 8.07 -6.54 7.13
C ARG A 28 9.43 -7.00 6.66
N GLY A 29 9.47 -7.79 5.60
CA GLY A 29 10.71 -8.17 4.96
C GLY A 29 10.52 -8.47 3.48
N THR A 30 11.62 -8.75 2.80
CA THR A 30 11.60 -9.20 1.40
C THR A 30 12.02 -10.67 1.35
N GLU A 31 11.28 -11.49 0.59
CA GLU A 31 11.59 -12.90 0.35
C GLU A 31 11.18 -13.28 -1.07
N GLY A 32 12.11 -13.86 -1.84
CA GLY A 32 11.86 -14.24 -3.24
C GLY A 32 11.46 -13.06 -4.15
N GLY A 33 11.94 -11.84 -3.84
CA GLY A 33 11.57 -10.61 -4.56
C GLY A 33 10.23 -9.98 -4.15
N PHE A 34 9.48 -10.62 -3.25
CA PHE A 34 8.20 -10.10 -2.77
C PHE A 34 8.33 -9.47 -1.39
N ARG A 35 7.63 -8.36 -1.17
CA ARG A 35 7.40 -7.82 0.17
C ARG A 35 6.46 -8.76 0.91
N LYS A 36 6.83 -9.15 2.13
CA LYS A 36 6.03 -9.99 3.02
C LYS A 36 5.86 -9.33 4.38
N VAL A 37 4.76 -9.68 5.03
CA VAL A 37 4.52 -9.42 6.45
C VAL A 37 4.56 -10.77 7.17
N TYR A 38 5.23 -10.80 8.32
CA TYR A 38 5.29 -11.94 9.21
C TYR A 38 4.63 -11.57 10.53
N ILE A 39 3.87 -12.51 11.10
CA ILE A 39 3.21 -12.36 12.39
C ILE A 39 3.61 -13.51 13.32
N ILE A 40 3.91 -13.20 14.58
CA ILE A 40 4.06 -14.17 15.67
C ILE A 40 3.21 -13.70 16.84
N LEU A 41 2.43 -14.60 17.45
CA LEU A 41 1.65 -14.30 18.64
C LEU A 41 2.55 -14.13 19.87
N ILE A 42 2.35 -13.07 20.65
CA ILE A 42 3.25 -12.71 21.77
C ILE A 42 3.18 -13.75 22.90
N ASP A 43 1.99 -14.30 23.15
CA ASP A 43 1.73 -15.28 24.20
C ASP A 43 2.26 -16.69 23.90
N SER A 44 2.77 -16.92 22.68
CA SER A 44 3.36 -18.19 22.25
C SER A 44 4.82 -18.38 22.72
N ASP A 45 5.31 -19.62 22.71
CA ASP A 45 6.74 -19.91 22.92
C ASP A 45 7.61 -19.21 21.87
N LYS A 46 7.09 -19.09 20.65
CA LYS A 46 7.77 -18.40 19.55
C LYS A 46 7.89 -16.89 19.83
N GLY A 47 6.85 -16.27 20.40
CA GLY A 47 6.86 -14.87 20.81
C GLY A 47 7.89 -14.60 21.89
N ARG A 48 7.93 -15.45 22.93
CA ARG A 48 8.96 -15.38 23.99
C ARG A 48 10.38 -15.61 23.48
N ALA A 49 10.57 -16.47 22.49
CA ALA A 49 11.87 -16.68 21.86
C ALA A 49 12.29 -15.48 21.00
N LEU A 50 11.35 -14.89 20.25
CA LEU A 50 11.58 -13.69 19.43
C LEU A 50 12.04 -12.49 20.28
N GLU A 51 11.45 -12.29 21.47
CA GLU A 51 11.82 -11.18 22.39
C GLU A 51 13.28 -11.23 22.85
N LYS A 52 13.88 -12.42 22.88
CA LYS A 52 15.27 -12.62 23.33
C LYS A 52 16.30 -12.27 22.26
N LEU A 53 15.88 -12.11 21.01
CA LEU A 53 16.76 -11.73 19.92
C LEU A 53 17.06 -10.23 20.03
N GLU A 54 18.31 -9.85 19.76
CA GLU A 54 18.79 -8.49 20.04
C GLU A 54 18.55 -7.56 18.86
N THR A 55 18.70 -8.06 17.64
CA THR A 55 18.63 -7.26 16.42
C THR A 55 17.37 -7.55 15.60
N ASP A 56 16.94 -6.56 14.81
CA ASP A 56 15.80 -6.74 13.91
C ASP A 56 16.11 -7.69 12.74
N ASP A 57 17.38 -7.82 12.33
CA ASP A 57 17.78 -8.80 11.32
C ASP A 57 17.65 -10.24 11.84
N GLU A 58 18.07 -10.50 13.07
CA GLU A 58 17.86 -11.80 13.74
C GLU A 58 16.38 -12.10 13.92
N ARG A 59 15.59 -11.11 14.37
CA ARG A 59 14.14 -11.24 14.50
C ARG A 59 13.47 -11.53 13.18
N LEU A 60 13.86 -10.84 12.10
CA LEU A 60 13.31 -11.10 10.78
C LEU A 60 13.67 -12.51 10.27
N ALA A 61 14.92 -12.95 10.46
CA ALA A 61 15.34 -14.30 10.12
C ALA A 61 14.51 -15.35 10.89
N TYR A 62 14.35 -15.16 12.19
CA TYR A 62 13.53 -16.04 13.02
C TYR A 62 12.05 -16.05 12.59
N MET A 63 11.46 -14.88 12.31
CA MET A 63 10.07 -14.77 11.86
C MET A 63 9.83 -15.42 10.50
N ARG A 64 10.81 -15.42 9.59
CA ARG A 64 10.69 -16.13 8.29
C ARG A 64 10.47 -17.63 8.47
N GLU A 65 11.13 -18.23 9.46
CA GLU A 65 11.07 -19.67 9.71
C GLU A 65 9.91 -20.06 10.64
N ASN A 66 9.52 -19.18 11.55
CA ASN A 66 8.65 -19.53 12.68
C ASN A 66 7.31 -18.80 12.72
N ALA A 67 7.02 -17.89 11.78
CA ALA A 67 5.78 -17.11 11.76
C ALA A 67 4.53 -18.01 11.93
N ASP A 68 3.58 -17.53 12.73
CA ASP A 68 2.25 -18.14 12.85
C ASP A 68 1.41 -17.81 11.62
N ASP A 69 1.64 -16.64 11.01
CA ASP A 69 1.05 -16.24 9.74
C ASP A 69 2.02 -15.39 8.91
N SER A 70 1.92 -15.51 7.59
CA SER A 70 2.64 -14.64 6.67
C SER A 70 1.86 -14.41 5.39
N TRP A 71 1.90 -13.18 4.88
CA TRP A 71 1.28 -12.84 3.62
C TRP A 71 2.16 -11.94 2.77
N ARG A 72 1.97 -12.03 1.45
CA ARG A 72 2.60 -11.12 0.49
C ARG A 72 1.87 -9.79 0.51
N LEU A 73 2.61 -8.71 0.61
CA LEU A 73 2.11 -7.37 0.32
C LEU A 73 2.05 -7.23 -1.20
N VAL A 74 0.84 -7.33 -1.75
CA VAL A 74 0.58 -6.94 -3.12
C VAL A 74 0.41 -5.42 -3.13
N GLN A 75 1.40 -4.71 -3.65
CA GLN A 75 1.21 -3.30 -3.96
C GLN A 75 0.34 -3.24 -5.21
N ALA A 76 -0.79 -2.54 -5.14
CA ALA A 76 -1.61 -2.29 -6.32
C ALA A 76 -0.71 -1.66 -7.39
N ASP A 77 -0.64 -2.33 -8.54
CA ASP A 77 0.13 -1.90 -9.72
C ASP A 77 -0.58 -0.80 -10.50
N THR A 78 -1.72 -0.34 -10.00
CA THR A 78 -2.62 0.64 -10.59
C THR A 78 -3.04 1.66 -9.53
N ALA A 79 -3.17 2.92 -9.93
CA ALA A 79 -3.95 3.92 -9.23
C ALA A 79 -5.29 4.07 -9.94
N PHE A 80 -6.37 4.29 -9.22
CA PHE A 80 -7.70 4.38 -9.82
C PHE A 80 -8.53 5.50 -9.20
N PHE A 81 -9.50 5.98 -9.98
CA PHE A 81 -10.54 6.88 -9.53
C PHE A 81 -11.91 6.34 -9.96
N GLU A 82 -12.86 6.33 -9.04
CA GLU A 82 -14.24 5.93 -9.28
C GLU A 82 -15.13 7.17 -9.41
N ASP A 83 -15.63 7.39 -10.62
CA ASP A 83 -16.64 8.40 -10.91
C ASP A 83 -18.02 7.77 -10.81
N ILE A 84 -18.58 7.82 -9.61
CA ILE A 84 -19.91 7.27 -9.31
C ILE A 84 -21.00 7.95 -10.13
N THR A 85 -20.85 9.23 -10.46
CA THR A 85 -21.83 9.99 -11.26
C THR A 85 -21.93 9.43 -12.67
N LEU A 86 -20.80 9.06 -13.26
CA LEU A 86 -20.72 8.47 -14.59
C LEU A 86 -20.79 6.93 -14.58
N GLY A 87 -20.74 6.29 -13.41
CA GLY A 87 -20.64 4.85 -13.28
C GLY A 87 -19.37 4.29 -13.90
N LYS A 88 -18.25 5.02 -13.79
CA LYS A 88 -16.97 4.65 -14.41
C LYS A 88 -15.85 4.54 -13.37
N LYS A 89 -14.94 3.59 -13.59
CA LYS A 89 -13.66 3.50 -12.90
C LYS A 89 -12.54 3.68 -13.90
N TYR A 90 -11.69 4.67 -13.63
CA TYR A 90 -10.52 5.02 -14.44
C TYR A 90 -9.27 4.51 -13.74
N SER A 91 -8.50 3.66 -14.39
CA SER A 91 -7.28 3.07 -13.82
C SER A 91 -6.06 3.50 -14.62
N ILE A 92 -5.01 3.96 -13.93
CA ILE A 92 -3.70 4.26 -14.49
C ILE A 92 -2.67 3.30 -13.90
N LYS A 93 -2.01 2.53 -14.76
CA LYS A 93 -0.95 1.61 -14.34
C LYS A 93 0.26 2.37 -13.81
N LYS A 94 0.77 1.96 -12.65
CA LYS A 94 1.99 2.51 -12.05
C LYS A 94 3.22 2.10 -12.85
N GLY A 95 4.22 2.97 -12.84
CA GLY A 95 5.46 2.78 -13.60
C GLY A 95 5.31 3.10 -15.10
N THR A 96 4.22 3.76 -15.50
CA THR A 96 4.06 4.34 -16.83
C THR A 96 4.23 5.87 -16.79
N PRO A 97 4.54 6.53 -17.93
CA PRO A 97 4.62 8.00 -17.99
C PRO A 97 3.32 8.68 -17.55
N GLU A 98 2.17 8.07 -17.80
CA GLU A 98 0.86 8.56 -17.37
C GLU A 98 0.76 8.61 -15.84
N TYR A 99 1.32 7.62 -15.14
CA TYR A 99 1.38 7.65 -13.68
C TYR A 99 2.30 8.75 -13.15
N GLU A 100 3.45 8.98 -13.78
CA GLU A 100 4.35 10.08 -13.40
C GLU A 100 3.68 11.46 -13.61
N GLY A 101 2.86 11.60 -14.65
CA GLY A 101 2.06 12.81 -14.84
C GLY A 101 0.91 12.93 -13.83
N LEU A 102 0.25 11.82 -13.48
CA LEU A 102 -0.78 11.79 -12.43
C LEU A 102 -0.20 12.25 -11.08
N GLN A 103 1.01 11.82 -10.74
CA GLN A 103 1.66 12.22 -9.47
C GLN A 103 1.82 13.74 -9.35
N LYS A 104 1.93 14.47 -10.47
CA LYS A 104 2.03 15.93 -10.49
C LYS A 104 0.70 16.63 -10.21
N THR A 105 -0.43 15.92 -10.32
CA THR A 105 -1.77 16.45 -10.01
C THR A 105 -2.21 16.15 -8.57
N LEU A 106 -1.46 15.33 -7.84
CA LEU A 106 -1.73 14.97 -6.45
C LEU A 106 -1.07 15.97 -5.48
N GLN A 107 -1.46 15.91 -4.20
CA GLN A 107 -0.75 16.60 -3.14
C GLN A 107 0.66 16.02 -2.95
N GLU A 108 1.54 16.74 -2.24
CA GLU A 108 2.93 16.29 -2.01
C GLU A 108 3.03 14.93 -1.30
N ASP A 109 2.04 14.61 -0.46
CA ASP A 109 1.94 13.33 0.25
C ASP A 109 1.31 12.21 -0.60
N GLY A 110 0.93 12.51 -1.84
CA GLY A 110 0.26 11.60 -2.77
C GLY A 110 -1.24 11.46 -2.55
N SER A 111 -1.84 12.27 -1.66
CA SER A 111 -3.29 12.30 -1.47
C SER A 111 -3.99 13.12 -2.57
N SER A 112 -5.28 12.84 -2.76
CA SER A 112 -6.13 13.63 -3.65
C SER A 112 -6.48 14.98 -3.02
N TRP A 113 -6.69 15.99 -3.85
CA TRP A 113 -7.24 17.27 -3.41
C TRP A 113 -8.71 17.13 -2.95
N PRO A 114 -9.25 18.05 -2.14
CA PRO A 114 -10.66 18.02 -1.76
C PRO A 114 -11.60 18.14 -2.98
N PRO A 115 -12.74 17.42 -3.01
CA PRO A 115 -13.71 17.56 -4.08
C PRO A 115 -14.21 19.01 -4.25
N GLY A 116 -14.33 19.45 -5.50
CA GLY A 116 -14.82 20.79 -5.85
C GLY A 116 -13.73 21.86 -6.05
N THR A 117 -12.46 21.55 -5.80
CA THR A 117 -11.35 22.47 -6.15
C THR A 117 -10.94 22.32 -7.62
N GLU A 118 -10.25 23.33 -8.15
CA GLU A 118 -9.70 23.29 -9.50
C GLU A 118 -8.69 22.16 -9.67
N GLU A 119 -7.87 21.90 -8.64
CA GLU A 119 -6.86 20.84 -8.63
C GLU A 119 -7.50 19.45 -8.61
N PHE A 120 -8.60 19.26 -7.88
CA PHE A 120 -9.36 18.02 -7.91
C PHE A 120 -9.98 17.77 -9.28
N ASN A 121 -10.53 18.81 -9.92
CA ASN A 121 -11.08 18.71 -11.26
C ASN A 121 -9.99 18.42 -12.31
N ALA A 122 -8.81 19.01 -12.17
CA ALA A 122 -7.65 18.73 -13.01
C ALA A 122 -7.17 17.28 -12.86
N MET A 123 -7.09 16.77 -11.63
CA MET A 123 -6.78 15.37 -11.35
C MET A 123 -7.83 14.43 -11.98
N LEU A 124 -9.12 14.74 -11.85
CA LEU A 124 -10.20 13.95 -12.44
C LEU A 124 -10.14 13.96 -13.97
N GLN A 125 -9.91 15.12 -14.57
CA GLN A 125 -9.72 15.25 -16.02
C GLN A 125 -8.51 14.42 -16.48
N TYR A 126 -7.41 14.45 -15.72
CA TYR A 126 -6.24 13.65 -16.01
C TYR A 126 -6.55 12.14 -16.04
N TYR A 127 -7.29 11.63 -15.03
CA TYR A 127 -7.75 10.23 -15.05
C TYR A 127 -8.59 9.91 -16.29
N ARG A 128 -9.50 10.80 -16.71
CA ARG A 128 -10.36 10.57 -17.89
C ARG A 128 -9.58 10.54 -19.20
N GLU A 129 -8.53 11.35 -19.32
CA GLU A 129 -7.72 11.48 -20.54
C GLU A 129 -6.67 10.37 -20.66
N TYR A 130 -6.06 9.97 -19.54
CA TYR A 130 -4.86 9.12 -19.52
C TYR A 130 -5.06 7.76 -18.85
N ALA A 131 -6.30 7.38 -18.52
CA ALA A 131 -6.59 6.05 -18.03
C ALA A 131 -6.07 4.96 -18.98
N THR A 132 -5.29 4.04 -18.43
CA THR A 132 -4.87 2.82 -19.14
C THR A 132 -6.03 1.84 -19.31
N GLU A 133 -7.02 1.89 -18.42
CA GLU A 133 -8.21 1.05 -18.45
C GLU A 133 -9.41 1.82 -17.89
N VAL A 134 -10.57 1.62 -18.51
CA VAL A 134 -11.84 2.22 -18.08
C VAL A 134 -12.87 1.10 -17.94
N GLU A 135 -13.41 0.94 -16.74
CA GLU A 135 -14.40 -0.07 -16.41
C GLU A 135 -15.75 0.59 -16.11
N ASP A 136 -16.85 -0.04 -16.53
CA ASP A 136 -18.18 0.26 -16.01
C ASP A 136 -18.32 -0.30 -14.60
N ILE A 137 -18.71 0.53 -13.64
CA ILE A 137 -19.02 0.10 -12.27
C ILE A 137 -20.52 0.16 -12.03
N ALA A 138 -21.03 -0.86 -11.34
CA ALA A 138 -22.44 -0.89 -10.97
C ALA A 138 -22.73 0.29 -10.04
N THR A 139 -23.45 1.29 -10.55
CA THR A 139 -24.07 2.30 -9.70
C THR A 139 -25.27 1.64 -9.06
N ASN A 140 -25.12 1.14 -7.82
CA ASN A 140 -26.27 0.71 -7.03
C ASN A 140 -27.10 1.95 -6.66
N THR A 141 -27.82 2.52 -7.62
CA THR A 141 -28.98 3.34 -7.36
C THR A 141 -30.12 2.40 -6.99
N HIS A 142 -30.20 2.05 -5.70
CA HIS A 142 -31.46 1.55 -5.16
C HIS A 142 -32.53 2.63 -5.36
N PRO A 143 -33.64 2.36 -6.09
CA PRO A 143 -34.78 3.24 -6.06
C PRO A 143 -35.47 3.06 -4.70
N HIS A 144 -35.49 4.13 -3.91
CA HIS A 144 -36.45 4.28 -2.82
C HIS A 144 -37.71 4.96 -3.34
#